data_AF-A0A0J9W7R7-F1
#
_entry.id   AF-A0A0J9W7R7-F1
#
_cell.length_a   1.000
_cell.length_b   1.000
_cell.length_c   1.000
_cell.angle_alpha   90.00
_cell.angle_beta   90.00
_cell.angle_gamma   90.00
#
_symmetry.space_group_name_H-M   'P 1'
#
loop_
_entity.id
_entity.type
_entity.pdbx_description
1 polymer ?
#
loop_
_entity_poly.entity_id
_entity_poly.type
_entity_poly.pdbx_seq_one_letter_code
_entity_poly.pdbx_strand_id
1 'polypeptide(L)'
;MAWNTSEKALELFIIQICGTILVYISVFLRFWAQSVIMKEHVIYDKLMYISVFLYTAQVIIIVRGIVDGGIGQHADDISGVEIVKGFQTWYFGELIYAVLSCFTKTSVVLYLHRLYIGEPSKGAIVNKPILRISLIVCLVCVWATSIVFFLTSIFQCSPVGYYWEQFKHPVRPGTCSKSIVPIAGIVLSVVLALSDWTLALVVPIMSLWKSWLPWQTKAAIHALTSLGVLAGAAMIVRIPYIKMLDLTEDFLYETVDVAKWTVIEATLGIVAGCLPTIWPLLTAMRSRCVSSKLDYANDKPLQHGGRVERGTKQDTTQNNRDTILIHTDFFLSESFVNNSDNHVRHDPNNSFRHDQWRP
;
A
#
# COMPACT_ATOMS: atom_id res chain seq x y z
N MET A 1 -7.02 -13.28 37.30
CA MET A 1 -5.97 -12.72 36.43
C MET A 1 -6.31 -11.27 36.17
N ALA A 2 -5.75 -10.36 36.96
CA ALA A 2 -5.89 -8.93 36.73
C ALA A 2 -4.82 -8.54 35.71
N TRP A 3 -5.24 -8.09 34.54
CA TRP A 3 -4.36 -7.58 33.50
C TRP A 3 -3.83 -6.21 33.93
N ASN A 4 -2.60 -6.14 34.43
CA ASN A 4 -1.90 -4.85 34.59
C ASN A 4 -1.14 -4.56 33.29
N THR A 5 -1.90 -4.36 32.20
CA THR A 5 -1.33 -3.92 30.92
C THR A 5 -1.00 -2.44 31.04
N SER A 6 0.25 -2.07 30.76
CA SER A 6 0.64 -0.66 30.65
C SER A 6 -0.15 0.03 29.53
N GLU A 7 -0.33 1.34 29.66
CA GLU A 7 -1.02 2.17 28.67
C GLU A 7 -0.40 2.00 27.27
N LYS A 8 0.94 1.99 27.18
CA LYS A 8 1.67 1.78 25.92
C LYS A 8 1.36 0.42 25.26
N ALA A 9 1.29 -0.66 26.04
CA ALA A 9 0.97 -1.99 25.51
C ALA A 9 -0.44 -2.05 24.94
N LEU A 10 -1.40 -1.40 25.62
CA LEU A 10 -2.78 -1.31 25.17
C LEU A 10 -2.91 -0.49 23.88
N GLU A 11 -2.21 0.64 23.78
CA GLU A 11 -2.17 1.45 22.55
C GLU A 11 -1.67 0.64 21.35
N LEU A 12 -0.54 -0.08 21.53
CA LEU A 12 0.02 -0.93 20.48
C LEU A 12 -0.96 -2.02 20.06
N PHE A 13 -1.63 -2.66 21.02
CA PHE A 13 -2.64 -3.68 20.75
C PHE A 13 -3.82 -3.12 19.94
N ILE A 14 -4.35 -1.96 20.32
CA ILE A 14 -5.47 -1.31 19.60
C ILE A 14 -5.05 -0.96 18.17
N ILE A 15 -3.88 -0.33 17.99
CA ILE A 15 -3.36 0.01 16.67
C ILE A 15 -3.21 -1.24 15.80
N GLN A 16 -2.68 -2.33 16.36
CA GLN A 16 -2.50 -3.60 15.66
C GLN A 16 -3.83 -4.20 15.21
N ILE A 17 -4.84 -4.24 16.07
CA ILE A 17 -6.17 -4.80 15.72
C ILE A 17 -6.86 -3.95 14.64
N CYS A 18 -6.87 -2.63 14.81
CA CYS A 18 -7.44 -1.72 13.82
C CYS A 18 -6.74 -1.84 12.46
N GLY A 19 -5.41 -1.88 12.46
CA GLY A 19 -4.62 -2.06 11.23
C GLY A 19 -4.88 -3.40 10.56
N THR A 20 -5.00 -4.46 11.36
CA THR A 20 -5.31 -5.81 10.86
C THR A 20 -6.67 -5.86 10.17
N ILE A 21 -7.72 -5.33 10.81
CA ILE A 21 -9.07 -5.25 10.22
C ILE A 21 -9.02 -4.51 8.89
N LEU A 22 -8.32 -3.36 8.84
CA LEU A 22 -8.21 -2.55 7.63
C LEU A 22 -7.46 -3.27 6.49
N VAL A 23 -6.36 -3.98 6.81
CA VAL A 23 -5.59 -4.78 5.85
C VAL A 23 -6.44 -5.90 5.27
N TYR A 24 -7.12 -6.70 6.12
CA TYR A 24 -7.93 -7.81 5.64
C TYR A 24 -9.11 -7.35 4.78
N ILE A 25 -9.80 -6.26 5.15
CA ILE A 25 -10.86 -5.67 4.33
C ILE A 25 -10.30 -5.24 2.96
N SER A 26 -9.17 -4.54 2.95
CA SER A 26 -8.56 -4.04 1.71
C SER A 26 -8.13 -5.18 0.79
N VAL A 27 -7.51 -6.22 1.34
CA VAL A 27 -7.04 -7.38 0.57
C VAL A 27 -8.21 -8.23 0.06
N PHE A 28 -9.26 -8.38 0.88
CA PHE A 28 -10.48 -9.05 0.45
C PHE A 28 -11.14 -8.33 -0.73
N LEU A 29 -11.28 -7.01 -0.65
CA LEU A 29 -11.80 -6.20 -1.75
C LEU A 29 -10.92 -6.28 -3.00
N ARG A 30 -9.59 -6.29 -2.83
CA ARG A 30 -8.64 -6.48 -3.94
C ARG A 30 -8.83 -7.84 -4.60
N PHE A 31 -8.90 -8.91 -3.82
CA PHE A 31 -9.11 -10.27 -4.31
C PHE A 31 -10.44 -10.37 -5.06
N TRP A 32 -11.52 -9.85 -4.47
CA TRP A 32 -12.84 -9.81 -5.10
C TRP A 32 -12.81 -9.07 -6.45
N ALA A 33 -12.22 -7.87 -6.48
CA ALA A 33 -12.09 -7.09 -7.71
C ALA A 33 -11.31 -7.85 -8.79
N GLN A 34 -10.26 -8.57 -8.42
CA GLN A 34 -9.48 -9.36 -9.37
C GLN A 34 -10.24 -10.56 -9.90
N SER A 35 -10.82 -11.37 -9.02
CA SER A 35 -11.50 -12.60 -9.44
C SER A 35 -12.77 -12.32 -10.25
N VAL A 36 -13.50 -11.23 -9.93
CA VAL A 36 -14.78 -10.92 -10.60
C VAL A 36 -14.59 -10.04 -11.83
N ILE A 37 -13.73 -9.01 -11.76
CA ILE A 37 -13.60 -8.00 -12.82
C ILE A 37 -12.44 -8.35 -13.76
N MET A 38 -11.23 -8.51 -13.21
CA MET A 38 -10.02 -8.66 -14.02
C MET A 38 -9.79 -10.09 -14.53
N LYS A 39 -10.35 -11.10 -13.84
CA LYS A 39 -10.23 -12.55 -14.12
C LYS A 39 -8.78 -13.05 -14.29
N GLU A 40 -7.80 -12.31 -13.78
CA GLU A 40 -6.38 -12.65 -13.88
C GLU A 40 -5.66 -12.22 -12.59
N HIS A 41 -4.74 -13.08 -12.11
CA HIS A 41 -3.86 -12.78 -10.99
C HIS A 41 -2.42 -12.60 -11.48
N VAL A 42 -1.97 -11.35 -11.49
CA VAL A 42 -0.64 -10.98 -12.02
C VAL A 42 0.41 -11.08 -10.91
N ILE A 43 1.69 -11.08 -11.29
CA ILE A 43 2.81 -11.29 -10.35
C ILE A 43 2.80 -10.32 -9.16
N TYR A 44 2.44 -9.04 -9.38
CA TYR A 44 2.37 -8.05 -8.30
C TYR A 44 1.27 -8.37 -7.28
N ASP A 45 0.23 -9.12 -7.65
CA ASP A 45 -0.82 -9.55 -6.73
C ASP A 45 -0.36 -10.68 -5.83
N LYS A 46 0.38 -11.63 -6.41
CA LYS A 46 0.99 -12.73 -5.64
C LYS A 46 1.95 -12.18 -4.59
N LEU A 47 2.75 -11.17 -4.94
CA LEU A 47 3.66 -10.49 -4.01
C LEU A 47 2.90 -9.74 -2.91
N MET A 48 1.74 -9.15 -3.21
CA MET A 48 0.88 -8.55 -2.18
C MET A 48 0.35 -9.60 -1.20
N TYR A 49 -0.11 -10.76 -1.69
CA TYR A 49 -0.58 -11.83 -0.82
C TYR A 49 0.54 -12.41 0.07
N ILE A 50 1.78 -12.50 -0.44
CA ILE A 50 2.96 -12.84 0.37
C ILE A 50 3.20 -11.79 1.46
N SER A 51 3.08 -10.51 1.13
CA SER A 51 3.21 -9.42 2.09
C SER A 51 2.18 -9.54 3.22
N VAL A 52 0.92 -9.83 2.88
CA VAL A 52 -0.16 -10.00 3.87
C VAL A 52 0.06 -11.23 4.76
N PHE A 53 0.60 -12.31 4.20
CA PHE A 53 1.00 -13.48 4.99
C PHE A 53 2.08 -13.12 6.02
N LEU A 54 3.12 -12.40 5.60
CA LEU A 54 4.17 -11.92 6.51
C LEU A 54 3.64 -10.92 7.55
N TYR A 55 2.73 -10.03 7.16
CA TYR A 55 2.04 -9.13 8.08
C TYR A 55 1.24 -9.91 9.13
N THR A 56 0.56 -10.99 8.74
CA THR A 56 -0.17 -11.87 9.66
C THR A 56 0.77 -12.53 10.67
N ALA A 57 1.94 -13.01 10.22
CA ALA A 57 2.96 -13.55 11.11
C ALA A 57 3.46 -12.49 12.10
N GLN A 58 3.68 -11.25 11.63
CA GLN A 58 4.06 -10.12 12.48
C GLN A 58 2.99 -9.84 13.56
N VAL A 59 1.70 -9.86 13.19
CA VAL A 59 0.59 -9.65 14.13
C VAL A 59 0.64 -10.68 15.25
N ILE A 60 0.79 -11.96 14.91
CA ILE A 60 0.85 -13.06 15.87
C ILE A 60 2.02 -12.85 16.84
N ILE A 61 3.20 -12.50 16.31
CA ILE A 61 4.40 -12.27 17.10
C ILE A 61 4.18 -11.09 18.07
N ILE A 62 3.74 -9.92 17.58
CA ILE A 62 3.49 -8.74 18.42
C ILE A 62 2.47 -9.03 19.53
N VAL A 63 1.34 -9.67 19.19
CA VAL A 63 0.31 -10.01 20.18
C VAL A 63 0.86 -10.96 21.24
N ARG A 64 1.67 -11.96 20.85
CA ARG A 64 2.34 -12.84 21.81
C ARG A 64 3.35 -12.10 22.68
N GLY A 65 4.08 -11.13 22.15
CA GLY A 65 4.98 -10.32 22.97
C GLY A 65 4.26 -9.42 23.97
N ILE A 66 3.09 -8.89 23.62
CA ILE A 66 2.25 -8.11 24.54
C ILE A 66 1.70 -8.99 25.66
N VAL A 67 1.24 -10.21 25.33
CA VAL A 67 0.61 -11.12 26.31
C VAL A 67 1.64 -11.87 27.16
N ASP A 68 2.69 -12.40 26.54
CA ASP A 68 3.65 -13.31 27.17
C ASP A 68 5.02 -12.67 27.44
N GLY A 69 5.33 -11.49 26.88
CA GLY A 69 6.68 -10.96 26.73
C GLY A 69 6.97 -9.63 27.42
N GLY A 70 6.06 -9.11 28.24
CA GLY A 70 6.25 -7.85 28.97
C GLY A 70 6.40 -6.62 28.07
N ILE A 71 6.03 -6.68 26.79
CA ILE A 71 6.15 -5.53 25.87
C ILE A 71 5.32 -4.36 26.41
N GLY A 72 5.96 -3.21 26.57
CA GLY A 72 5.37 -1.99 27.09
C GLY A 72 5.38 -1.85 28.60
N GLN A 73 5.91 -2.80 29.37
CA GLN A 73 6.13 -2.66 30.81
C GLN A 73 7.56 -2.16 31.08
N HIS A 74 7.76 -1.50 32.22
CA HIS A 74 9.10 -1.13 32.69
C HIS A 74 9.86 -2.38 33.14
N ALA A 75 11.18 -2.39 33.00
CA ALA A 75 11.98 -3.58 33.29
C ALA A 75 11.90 -4.04 34.76
N ASP A 76 11.64 -3.11 35.68
CA ASP A 76 11.44 -3.42 37.11
C ASP A 76 10.20 -4.27 37.38
N ASP A 77 9.20 -4.20 36.49
CA ASP A 77 7.91 -4.88 36.65
C ASP A 77 7.85 -6.25 35.94
N ILE A 78 8.90 -6.64 35.21
CA ILE A 78 8.89 -7.80 34.31
C ILE A 78 9.72 -8.96 34.88
N SER A 79 9.19 -10.18 34.83
CA SER A 79 9.96 -11.37 35.22
C SER A 79 11.05 -11.72 34.21
N GLY A 80 12.14 -12.34 34.68
CA GLY A 80 13.24 -12.82 33.82
C GLY A 80 12.82 -13.82 32.72
N VAL A 81 11.64 -14.43 32.80
CA VAL A 81 11.11 -15.31 31.75
C VAL A 81 10.34 -14.52 30.69
N GLU A 82 9.57 -13.51 31.11
CA GLU A 82 8.82 -12.62 30.21
C GLU A 82 9.77 -11.77 29.37
N ILE A 83 10.82 -11.21 29.96
CA ILE A 83 11.80 -10.40 29.23
C ILE A 83 12.44 -11.20 28.08
N VAL A 84 12.80 -12.47 28.30
CA VAL A 84 13.37 -13.34 27.26
C VAL A 84 12.40 -13.50 26.09
N LYS A 85 11.11 -13.71 26.37
CA LYS A 85 10.08 -13.82 25.33
C LYS A 85 9.86 -12.49 24.61
N GLY A 86 9.93 -11.36 25.33
CA GLY A 86 9.88 -10.01 24.76
C GLY A 86 10.99 -9.78 23.74
N PHE A 87 12.24 -10.07 24.12
CA PHE A 87 13.40 -9.97 23.23
C PHE A 87 13.31 -10.95 22.04
N GLN A 88 12.84 -12.18 22.24
CA GLN A 88 12.59 -13.10 21.12
C GLN A 88 11.56 -12.55 20.14
N THR A 89 10.46 -11.99 20.67
CA THR A 89 9.41 -11.36 19.85
C THR A 89 9.98 -10.22 19.02
N TRP A 90 10.79 -9.36 19.64
CA TRP A 90 11.43 -8.24 18.98
C TRP A 90 12.38 -8.70 17.86
N TYR A 91 13.24 -9.68 18.16
CA TYR A 91 14.17 -10.28 17.20
C TYR A 91 13.45 -10.80 15.95
N PHE A 92 12.43 -11.67 16.12
CA PHE A 92 11.70 -12.21 14.97
C PHE A 92 10.85 -11.15 14.26
N GLY A 93 10.33 -10.18 15.01
CA GLY A 93 9.54 -9.08 14.47
C GLY A 93 10.32 -8.19 13.52
N GLU A 94 11.56 -7.84 13.84
CA GLU A 94 12.40 -7.03 12.94
C GLU A 94 12.77 -7.77 11.65
N LEU A 95 13.06 -9.06 11.75
CA LEU A 95 13.40 -9.90 10.60
C LEU A 95 12.21 -10.03 9.64
N ILE A 96 11.01 -10.28 10.16
CA ILE A 96 9.80 -10.35 9.35
C ILE A 96 9.46 -9.00 8.75
N TYR A 97 9.62 -7.90 9.50
CA TYR A 97 9.40 -6.55 8.99
C TYR A 97 10.31 -6.20 7.79
N ALA A 98 11.60 -6.57 7.86
CA ALA A 98 12.55 -6.33 6.78
C ALA A 98 12.11 -6.99 5.46
N VAL A 99 11.58 -8.21 5.56
CA VAL A 99 11.10 -8.98 4.39
C VAL A 99 9.73 -8.47 3.94
N LEU A 100 8.83 -8.18 4.87
CA LEU A 100 7.49 -7.62 4.63
C LEU A 100 7.54 -6.31 3.83
N SER A 101 8.40 -5.38 4.25
CA SER A 101 8.57 -4.10 3.57
C SER A 101 9.04 -4.28 2.12
N CYS A 102 10.01 -5.16 1.87
CA CYS A 102 10.47 -5.48 0.50
C CYS A 102 9.35 -5.96 -0.42
N PHE A 103 8.57 -6.96 0.02
CA PHE A 103 7.49 -7.51 -0.81
C PHE A 103 6.37 -6.48 -1.03
N THR A 104 6.04 -5.70 -0.01
CA THR A 104 5.00 -4.67 -0.10
C THR A 104 5.41 -3.60 -1.13
N LYS A 105 6.62 -3.03 -1.00
CA LYS A 105 7.12 -2.01 -1.93
C LYS A 105 7.27 -2.56 -3.34
N THR A 106 7.76 -3.79 -3.49
CA THR A 106 7.90 -4.44 -4.80
C THR A 106 6.55 -4.61 -5.50
N SER A 107 5.52 -5.05 -4.77
CA SER A 107 4.16 -5.15 -5.31
C SER A 107 3.65 -3.79 -5.81
N VAL A 108 3.80 -2.74 -5.00
CA VAL A 108 3.37 -1.37 -5.36
C VAL A 108 4.16 -0.84 -6.57
N VAL A 109 5.48 -1.01 -6.59
CA VAL A 109 6.34 -0.56 -7.69
C VAL A 109 5.97 -1.24 -9.00
N LEU A 110 5.77 -2.56 -9.00
CA LEU A 110 5.38 -3.32 -10.19
C LEU A 110 3.98 -2.93 -10.67
N TYR A 111 3.05 -2.67 -9.73
CA TYR A 111 1.73 -2.17 -10.07
C TYR A 111 1.81 -0.78 -10.74
N LEU A 112 2.56 0.16 -10.15
CA LEU A 112 2.75 1.50 -10.72
C LEU A 112 3.48 1.44 -12.06
N HIS A 113 4.46 0.53 -12.22
CA HIS A 113 5.10 0.28 -13.50
C HIS A 113 4.07 -0.19 -14.54
N ARG A 114 3.20 -1.16 -14.23
CA ARG A 114 2.14 -1.57 -15.17
C ARG A 114 1.19 -0.42 -15.50
N LEU A 115 0.76 0.34 -14.50
CA LEU A 115 -0.22 1.41 -14.65
C LEU A 115 0.28 2.56 -15.55
N TYR A 116 1.57 2.91 -15.43
CA TYR A 116 2.12 4.06 -16.15
C TYR A 116 3.00 3.69 -17.36
N ILE A 117 3.45 2.44 -17.48
CA ILE A 117 4.43 2.00 -18.50
C ILE A 117 3.91 0.83 -19.37
N GLY A 118 2.91 0.04 -18.96
CA GLY A 118 2.34 -1.04 -19.80
C GLY A 118 1.21 -0.54 -20.71
N GLU A 119 0.90 -1.08 -21.91
CA GLU A 119 1.55 -2.01 -22.85
C GLU A 119 1.67 -1.29 -24.22
N PRO A 120 2.60 -1.69 -25.11
CA PRO A 120 2.81 -1.08 -26.44
C PRO A 120 1.63 -1.19 -27.42
N SER A 121 0.48 -1.74 -27.01
CA SER A 121 -0.64 -2.09 -27.88
C SER A 121 -1.45 -0.89 -28.40
N LYS A 122 -1.31 0.32 -27.82
CA LYS A 122 -2.12 1.51 -28.23
C LYS A 122 -1.31 2.79 -28.45
N GLY A 123 -0.29 2.72 -29.30
CA GLY A 123 0.19 3.85 -30.13
C GLY A 123 0.91 5.03 -29.46
N ALA A 124 0.89 5.17 -28.13
CA ALA A 124 1.62 6.22 -27.42
C ALA A 124 2.71 5.61 -26.52
N ILE A 125 3.81 5.17 -27.14
CA ILE A 125 5.06 4.90 -26.41
C ILE A 125 5.59 6.25 -25.93
N VAL A 126 5.06 6.76 -24.83
CA VAL A 126 5.71 7.84 -24.08
C VAL A 126 6.79 7.15 -23.27
N ASN A 127 7.97 6.94 -23.88
CA ASN A 127 9.16 6.53 -23.17
C ASN A 127 9.41 7.58 -22.08
N LYS A 128 9.02 7.26 -20.83
CA LYS A 128 9.35 8.05 -19.64
C LYS A 128 10.54 7.37 -18.94
N PRO A 129 11.77 7.45 -19.50
CA PRO A 129 12.93 6.74 -18.95
C PRO A 129 13.20 7.16 -17.50
N ILE A 130 12.95 8.43 -17.18
CA ILE A 130 13.10 8.98 -15.81
C ILE A 130 12.21 8.23 -14.81
N LEU A 131 10.95 7.96 -15.16
CA LEU A 131 10.03 7.23 -14.28
C LEU A 131 10.49 5.79 -14.08
N ARG A 132 10.87 5.09 -15.16
CA ARG A 132 11.36 3.71 -15.08
C ARG A 132 12.64 3.61 -14.24
N ILE A 133 13.59 4.52 -14.45
CA ILE A 133 14.84 4.58 -13.69
C ILE A 133 14.53 4.85 -12.21
N SER A 134 13.65 5.80 -11.90
CA SER A 134 13.25 6.11 -10.52
C SER A 134 12.64 4.91 -9.80
N LEU A 135 11.77 4.14 -10.45
CA LEU A 135 11.18 2.92 -9.89
C LEU A 135 12.23 1.83 -9.64
N ILE A 136 13.17 1.63 -10.57
CA ILE A 136 14.25 0.65 -10.42
C ILE A 136 15.20 1.04 -9.29
N VAL A 137 15.63 2.30 -9.24
CA VAL A 137 16.50 2.82 -8.17
C VAL A 137 15.83 2.67 -6.81
N CYS A 138 14.55 3.03 -6.71
CA CYS A 138 13.76 2.85 -5.49
C CYS A 138 13.77 1.38 -5.03
N LEU A 139 13.50 0.44 -5.94
CA LEU A 139 13.49 -0.99 -5.62
C LEU A 139 14.87 -1.50 -5.20
N VAL A 140 15.93 -1.13 -5.92
CA VAL A 140 17.31 -1.51 -5.57
C VAL A 140 17.69 -0.98 -4.19
N CYS A 141 17.39 0.28 -3.87
CA CYS A 141 17.70 0.88 -2.57
C CYS A 141 16.95 0.19 -1.43
N VAL A 142 15.65 -0.09 -1.60
CA VAL A 142 14.84 -0.79 -0.60
C VAL A 142 15.39 -2.20 -0.35
N TRP A 143 15.63 -2.98 -1.40
CA TRP A 143 16.17 -4.33 -1.23
C TRP A 143 17.58 -4.32 -0.63
N ALA A 144 18.46 -3.45 -1.09
CA ALA A 144 19.83 -3.37 -0.56
C ALA A 144 19.84 -3.03 0.94
N THR A 145 19.07 -2.02 1.36
CA THR A 145 19.00 -1.62 2.78
C THR A 145 18.31 -2.65 3.64
N SER A 146 17.22 -3.28 3.17
CA SER A 146 16.55 -4.36 3.91
C SER A 146 17.42 -5.60 4.06
N ILE A 147 18.20 -5.99 3.04
CA ILE A 147 19.15 -7.12 3.14
C ILE A 147 20.23 -6.80 4.18
N VAL A 148 20.82 -5.60 4.13
CA VAL A 148 21.83 -5.17 5.10
C VAL A 148 21.26 -5.17 6.51
N PHE A 149 20.05 -4.62 6.71
CA PHE A 149 19.37 -4.62 8.00
C PHE A 149 19.09 -6.04 8.48
N PHE A 150 18.52 -6.91 7.62
CA PHE A 150 18.23 -8.30 7.95
C PHE A 150 19.47 -9.09 8.39
N LEU A 151 20.57 -8.98 7.64
CA LEU A 151 21.83 -9.64 8.00
C LEU A 151 22.41 -9.08 9.30
N THR A 152 22.35 -7.76 9.48
CA THR A 152 22.83 -7.10 10.69
C THR A 152 22.02 -7.53 11.92
N SER A 153 20.69 -7.62 11.81
CA SER A 153 19.81 -8.12 12.88
C SER A 153 20.06 -9.60 13.19
N ILE A 154 20.31 -10.45 12.19
CA ILE A 154 20.65 -11.87 12.43
C ILE A 154 21.95 -11.99 13.24
N PHE A 155 23.00 -11.28 12.81
CA PHE A 155 24.35 -11.38 13.36
C PHE A 155 24.65 -10.33 14.43
N GLN A 156 23.62 -9.73 15.05
CA GLN A 156 23.80 -8.68 16.04
C GLN A 156 24.51 -9.15 17.32
N CYS A 157 24.42 -10.45 17.64
CA CYS A 157 25.08 -11.07 18.78
C CYS A 157 25.81 -12.35 18.39
N SER A 158 26.92 -12.62 19.06
CA SER A 158 27.69 -13.87 18.93
C SER A 158 27.81 -14.55 20.30
N PRO A 159 27.22 -15.74 20.50
CA PRO A 159 26.27 -16.44 19.61
C PRO A 159 24.91 -15.74 19.52
N VAL A 160 24.12 -16.02 18.46
CA VAL A 160 22.80 -15.38 18.23
C VAL A 160 21.86 -15.50 19.44
N GLY A 161 21.87 -16.66 20.11
CA GLY A 161 21.04 -16.90 21.30
C GLY A 161 21.36 -16.01 22.50
N TYR A 162 22.54 -15.39 22.52
CA TYR A 162 22.93 -14.46 23.57
C TYR A 162 22.02 -13.22 23.63
N TYR A 163 21.38 -12.83 22.51
CA TYR A 163 20.48 -11.68 22.46
C TYR A 163 19.36 -11.73 23.50
N TRP A 164 18.72 -12.89 23.68
CA TRP A 164 17.64 -13.08 24.64
C TRP A 164 18.08 -13.83 25.91
N GLU A 165 19.10 -14.69 25.84
CA GLU A 165 19.53 -15.49 27.00
C GLU A 165 20.33 -14.70 28.05
N GLN A 166 20.92 -13.56 27.68
CA GLN A 166 21.68 -12.70 28.59
C GLN A 166 20.88 -12.29 29.83
N PHE A 167 19.54 -12.19 29.71
CA PHE A 167 18.63 -11.84 30.81
C PHE A 167 18.24 -13.01 31.71
N LYS A 168 18.46 -14.25 31.27
CA LYS A 168 18.12 -15.48 32.02
C LYS A 168 19.33 -16.05 32.76
N HIS A 169 20.50 -16.01 32.11
CA HIS A 169 21.75 -16.57 32.63
C HIS A 169 22.91 -15.63 32.29
N PRO A 170 23.29 -14.69 33.17
CA PRO A 170 24.37 -13.73 32.92
C PRO A 170 25.78 -14.35 32.80
N VAL A 171 25.88 -15.67 32.88
CA VAL A 171 27.16 -16.43 32.95
C VAL A 171 27.60 -16.95 31.57
N ARG A 172 26.77 -16.86 30.52
CA ARG A 172 27.20 -17.28 29.17
C ARG A 172 28.10 -16.22 28.52
N PRO A 173 29.31 -16.58 28.05
CA PRO A 173 30.14 -15.65 27.30
C PRO A 173 29.49 -15.34 25.95
N GLY A 174 29.26 -14.06 25.69
CA GLY A 174 28.72 -13.57 24.43
C GLY A 174 28.83 -12.06 24.33
N THR A 175 28.83 -11.54 23.12
CA THR A 175 28.87 -10.10 22.86
C THR A 175 27.81 -9.71 21.84
N CYS A 176 27.16 -8.58 22.07
CA CYS A 176 26.22 -7.96 21.14
C CYS A 176 26.78 -6.62 20.66
N SER A 177 26.62 -6.33 19.37
CA SER A 177 26.96 -5.04 18.81
C SER A 177 25.87 -4.02 19.15
N LYS A 178 26.18 -3.07 20.03
CA LYS A 178 25.18 -2.11 20.55
C LYS A 178 24.76 -1.06 19.54
N SER A 179 25.64 -0.68 18.61
CA SER A 179 25.42 0.49 17.74
C SER A 179 25.04 0.13 16.31
N ILE A 180 25.36 -1.06 15.81
CA ILE A 180 25.21 -1.37 14.39
C ILE A 180 23.75 -1.53 13.96
N VAL A 181 22.90 -2.13 14.82
CA VAL A 181 21.49 -2.39 14.53
C VAL A 181 20.67 -1.10 14.53
N PRO A 182 20.78 -0.21 15.53
CA PRO A 182 20.08 1.09 15.48
C PRO A 182 20.48 1.92 14.26
N ILE A 183 21.77 1.95 13.90
CA ILE A 183 22.24 2.67 12.70
C ILE A 183 21.62 2.08 11.43
N ALA A 184 21.66 0.75 11.28
CA ALA A 184 21.04 0.08 10.13
C ALA A 184 19.53 0.32 10.07
N GLY A 185 18.84 0.33 11.23
CA GLY A 185 17.41 0.63 11.34
C GLY A 185 17.07 2.07 10.95
N ILE A 186 17.92 3.05 11.29
CA ILE A 186 17.77 4.45 10.85
C ILE A 186 17.94 4.54 9.34
N VAL A 187 18.98 3.91 8.78
CA VAL A 187 19.23 3.92 7.32
C VAL A 187 18.05 3.30 6.57
N LEU A 188 17.55 2.15 7.03
CA LEU A 188 16.34 1.51 6.49
C LEU A 188 15.16 2.46 6.56
N SER A 189 14.94 3.11 7.71
CA SER A 189 13.80 4.01 7.90
C SER A 189 13.83 5.21 6.97
N VAL A 190 15.01 5.81 6.76
CA VAL A 190 15.20 6.92 5.81
C VAL A 190 14.92 6.46 4.38
N VAL A 191 15.45 5.30 3.97
CA VAL A 191 15.24 4.80 2.61
C VAL A 191 13.79 4.43 2.35
N LEU A 192 13.11 3.82 3.33
CA LEU A 192 11.68 3.52 3.22
C LEU A 192 10.85 4.81 3.14
N ALA A 193 11.16 5.84 3.95
CA ALA A 193 10.49 7.14 3.88
C ALA A 193 10.65 7.79 2.49
N LEU A 194 11.89 7.83 1.97
CA LEU A 194 12.20 8.38 0.65
C LEU A 194 11.52 7.58 -0.47
N SER A 195 11.47 6.25 -0.34
CA SER A 195 10.77 5.38 -1.28
C SER A 195 9.28 5.72 -1.34
N ASP A 196 8.63 5.86 -0.19
CA ASP A 196 7.20 6.19 -0.11
C ASP A 196 6.89 7.55 -0.71
N TRP A 197 7.69 8.56 -0.40
CA TRP A 197 7.50 9.90 -0.97
C TRP A 197 7.79 9.95 -2.46
N THR A 198 8.76 9.18 -2.93
CA THR A 198 9.04 9.06 -4.37
C THR A 198 7.84 8.42 -5.09
N LEU A 199 7.30 7.33 -4.55
CA LEU A 199 6.14 6.64 -5.12
C LEU A 199 4.84 7.46 -5.01
N ALA A 200 4.68 8.23 -3.94
CA ALA A 200 3.49 9.02 -3.68
C ALA A 200 3.46 10.34 -4.46
N LEU A 201 4.58 11.06 -4.52
CA LEU A 201 4.65 12.42 -5.06
C LEU A 201 5.20 12.43 -6.49
N VAL A 202 6.38 11.83 -6.71
CA VAL A 202 7.08 11.96 -7.99
C VAL A 202 6.34 11.23 -9.11
N VAL A 203 5.88 10.00 -8.82
CA VAL A 203 5.23 9.16 -9.82
C VAL A 203 3.92 9.77 -10.35
N PRO A 204 2.97 10.24 -9.51
CA PRO A 204 1.74 10.82 -9.99
C PRO A 204 1.92 12.19 -10.64
N ILE A 205 2.79 13.05 -10.10
CA ILE A 205 3.03 14.40 -10.66
C ILE A 205 3.61 14.28 -12.08
N MET A 206 4.62 13.43 -12.28
CA MET A 206 5.22 13.20 -13.60
C MET A 206 4.28 12.50 -14.57
N SER A 207 3.29 11.76 -14.06
CA SER A 207 2.29 11.12 -14.90
C SER A 207 1.20 12.08 -15.35
N LEU A 208 0.64 12.84 -14.41
CA LEU A 208 -0.54 13.68 -14.60
C LEU A 208 -0.28 15.01 -15.31
N TRP A 209 0.98 15.47 -15.40
CA TRP A 209 1.28 16.82 -15.88
C TRP A 209 0.85 17.11 -17.32
N LYS A 210 0.56 16.07 -18.12
CA LYS A 210 0.10 16.21 -19.51
C LYS A 210 -1.20 15.47 -19.83
N SER A 211 -1.90 14.95 -18.83
CA SER A 211 -3.01 14.00 -19.06
C SER A 211 -4.34 14.54 -18.52
N TRP A 212 -5.32 14.70 -19.43
CA TRP A 212 -6.69 15.09 -19.12
C TRP A 212 -7.46 13.91 -18.52
N LEU A 213 -7.28 13.63 -17.23
CA LEU A 213 -7.99 12.55 -16.55
C LEU A 213 -9.37 13.00 -16.03
N PRO A 214 -10.38 12.10 -16.01
CA PRO A 214 -11.65 12.35 -15.36
C PRO A 214 -11.46 12.54 -13.85
N TRP A 215 -12.33 13.35 -13.23
CA TRP A 215 -12.25 13.72 -11.81
C TRP A 215 -12.19 12.52 -10.87
N GLN A 216 -12.90 11.44 -11.21
CA GLN A 216 -12.90 10.22 -10.42
C GLN A 216 -11.50 9.60 -10.34
N THR A 217 -10.79 9.46 -11.45
CA THR A 217 -9.43 8.92 -11.44
C THR A 217 -8.44 9.87 -10.75
N LYS A 218 -8.63 11.19 -10.86
CA LYS A 218 -7.85 12.17 -10.09
C LYS A 218 -8.02 11.99 -8.57
N ALA A 219 -9.26 11.78 -8.11
CA ALA A 219 -9.53 11.54 -6.70
C ALA A 219 -8.87 10.24 -6.18
N ALA A 220 -8.85 9.17 -6.98
CA ALA A 220 -8.15 7.92 -6.67
C ALA A 220 -6.66 8.15 -6.42
N ILE A 221 -6.04 8.90 -7.33
CA ILE A 221 -4.62 9.18 -7.32
C ILE A 221 -4.27 10.04 -6.10
N HIS A 222 -5.07 11.07 -5.79
CA HIS A 222 -4.89 11.86 -4.57
C HIS A 222 -5.00 11.01 -3.30
N ALA A 223 -5.95 10.08 -3.22
CA ALA A 223 -6.09 9.17 -2.09
C ALA A 223 -4.84 8.27 -1.94
N LEU A 224 -4.36 7.68 -3.04
CA LEU A 224 -3.15 6.86 -3.05
C LEU A 224 -1.91 7.65 -2.61
N THR A 225 -1.72 8.85 -3.18
CA THR A 225 -0.62 9.76 -2.83
C THR A 225 -0.69 10.13 -1.35
N SER A 226 -1.87 10.42 -0.80
CA SER A 226 -2.00 10.80 0.60
C SER A 226 -1.55 9.68 1.55
N LEU A 227 -1.93 8.43 1.29
CA LEU A 227 -1.51 7.29 2.12
C LEU A 227 0.00 7.04 2.02
N GLY A 228 0.58 7.19 0.83
CA GLY A 228 2.03 7.05 0.67
C GLY A 228 2.82 8.15 1.40
N VAL A 229 2.34 9.40 1.38
CA VAL A 229 2.97 10.48 2.16
C VAL A 229 2.88 10.21 3.66
N LEU A 230 1.72 9.72 4.14
CA LEU A 230 1.53 9.34 5.55
C LEU A 230 2.42 8.16 5.96
N ALA A 231 2.58 7.14 5.09
CA ALA A 231 3.48 6.02 5.34
C ALA A 231 4.94 6.49 5.47
N GLY A 232 5.39 7.38 4.58
CA GLY A 232 6.73 7.95 4.68
C GLY A 232 6.91 8.85 5.92
N ALA A 233 5.89 9.60 6.31
CA ALA A 233 5.90 10.40 7.53
C ALA A 233 6.03 9.53 8.79
N ALA A 234 5.34 8.39 8.84
CA ALA A 234 5.45 7.42 9.93
C ALA A 234 6.91 6.95 10.14
N MET A 235 7.64 6.73 9.05
CA MET A 235 9.06 6.33 9.12
C MET A 235 9.97 7.45 9.64
N ILE A 236 9.66 8.72 9.38
CA ILE A 236 10.42 9.84 9.93
C ILE A 236 10.19 9.98 11.43
N VAL A 237 8.93 9.84 11.86
CA VAL A 237 8.58 9.91 13.28
C VAL A 237 9.19 8.75 14.06
N ARG A 238 9.43 7.59 13.42
CA ARG A 238 10.15 6.44 14.00
C ARG A 238 11.62 6.73 14.33
N ILE A 239 12.32 7.56 13.55
CA ILE A 239 13.79 7.74 13.65
C ILE A 239 14.25 8.26 15.03
N PRO A 240 13.64 9.31 15.62
CA PRO A 240 14.01 9.79 16.95
C PRO A 240 13.92 8.70 18.02
N TYR A 241 12.87 7.87 17.98
CA TYR A 241 12.72 6.77 18.94
C TYR A 241 13.88 5.79 18.81
N ILE A 242 14.30 5.39 17.59
CA ILE A 242 15.47 4.53 17.39
C ILE A 242 16.76 5.14 17.95
N LYS A 243 16.94 6.46 17.87
CA LYS A 243 18.13 7.13 18.43
C LYS A 243 18.15 7.15 19.96
N MET A 244 16.99 7.07 20.60
CA MET A 244 16.85 7.02 22.06
C MET A 244 16.95 5.59 22.61
N LEU A 245 16.99 4.56 21.73
CA LEU A 245 17.29 3.18 22.12
C LEU A 245 18.79 3.05 22.43
N ASP A 246 19.19 3.46 23.62
CA ASP A 246 20.32 2.80 24.27
C ASP A 246 19.83 1.45 24.82
N LEU A 247 20.72 0.46 24.95
CA LEU A 247 20.46 -0.78 25.71
C LEU A 247 20.39 -0.46 27.22
N THR A 248 19.47 0.43 27.59
CA THR A 248 19.13 0.79 28.97
C THR A 248 18.06 -0.14 29.51
N GLU A 249 17.84 -0.06 30.82
CA GLU A 249 16.95 -0.97 31.57
C GLU A 249 15.55 -1.05 30.93
N ASP A 250 14.99 0.05 30.40
CA ASP A 250 13.62 0.10 29.87
C ASP A 250 13.44 -0.12 28.35
N PHE A 251 14.28 -0.97 27.73
CA PHE A 251 14.21 -1.25 26.29
C PHE A 251 12.80 -1.68 25.80
N LEU A 252 12.13 -2.59 26.51
CA LEU A 252 10.81 -3.10 26.13
C LEU A 252 9.69 -2.07 26.28
N TYR A 253 9.90 -1.02 27.07
CA TYR A 253 8.96 0.09 27.26
C TYR A 253 9.09 1.14 26.15
N GLU A 254 10.32 1.57 25.84
CA GLU A 254 10.59 2.62 24.85
C GLU A 254 10.40 2.13 23.41
N THR A 255 10.70 0.85 23.14
CA THR A 255 10.55 0.27 21.80
C THR A 255 9.11 0.12 21.33
N VAL A 256 8.12 0.27 22.21
CA VAL A 256 6.70 0.25 21.83
C VAL A 256 6.39 1.35 20.82
N ASP A 257 6.97 2.54 20.98
CA ASP A 257 6.76 3.64 20.04
C ASP A 257 7.31 3.31 18.65
N VAL A 258 8.47 2.64 18.60
CA VAL A 258 9.04 2.11 17.34
C VAL A 258 8.10 1.08 16.72
N ALA A 259 7.54 0.16 17.51
CA ALA A 259 6.61 -0.86 17.05
C ALA A 259 5.32 -0.23 16.51
N LYS A 260 4.74 0.76 17.20
CA LYS A 260 3.51 1.47 16.76
C LYS A 260 3.69 2.05 15.36
N TRP A 261 4.76 2.81 15.12
CA TRP A 261 5.03 3.42 13.81
C TRP A 261 5.31 2.37 12.72
N THR A 262 5.95 1.26 13.08
CA THR A 262 6.21 0.14 12.15
C THR A 262 4.91 -0.54 11.71
N VAL A 263 3.98 -0.77 12.63
CA VAL A 263 2.65 -1.35 12.34
C VAL A 263 1.83 -0.39 11.46
N ILE A 264 1.86 0.91 11.77
CA ILE A 264 1.18 1.93 10.98
C ILE A 264 1.74 1.97 9.55
N GLU A 265 3.06 1.99 9.37
CA GLU A 265 3.67 1.99 8.03
C GLU A 265 3.29 0.75 7.22
N ALA A 266 3.44 -0.45 7.79
CA ALA A 266 3.09 -1.68 7.09
C ALA A 266 1.60 -1.73 6.69
N THR A 267 0.72 -1.28 7.59
CA THR A 267 -0.72 -1.17 7.33
C THR A 267 -0.99 -0.20 6.18
N LEU A 268 -0.44 1.01 6.24
CA LEU A 268 -0.62 2.03 5.21
C LEU A 268 -0.06 1.59 3.86
N GLY A 269 1.11 0.94 3.84
CA GLY A 269 1.73 0.42 2.63
C GLY A 269 0.89 -0.63 1.91
N ILE A 270 0.34 -1.60 2.65
CA ILE A 270 -0.55 -2.64 2.09
C ILE A 270 -1.86 -2.02 1.60
N VAL A 271 -2.50 -1.17 2.40
CA VAL A 271 -3.77 -0.53 2.04
C VAL A 271 -3.60 0.35 0.81
N ALA A 272 -2.54 1.18 0.77
CA ALA A 272 -2.18 1.98 -0.39
C ALA A 272 -1.96 1.11 -1.63
N GLY A 273 -1.26 -0.03 -1.50
CA GLY A 273 -1.09 -0.96 -2.62
C GLY A 273 -2.40 -1.59 -3.10
N CYS A 274 -3.39 -1.75 -2.23
CA CYS A 274 -4.70 -2.32 -2.54
C CYS A 274 -5.65 -1.33 -3.23
N LEU A 275 -5.60 -0.04 -2.87
CA LEU A 275 -6.52 1.00 -3.35
C LEU A 275 -6.71 1.05 -4.88
N PRO A 276 -5.65 1.01 -5.72
CA PRO A 276 -5.81 1.21 -7.16
C PRO A 276 -6.62 0.11 -7.84
N THR A 277 -6.57 -1.13 -7.31
CA THR A 277 -7.38 -2.24 -7.79
C THR A 277 -8.82 -2.15 -7.30
N ILE A 278 -9.05 -1.57 -6.12
CA ILE A 278 -10.37 -1.41 -5.52
C ILE A 278 -11.14 -0.22 -6.12
N TRP A 279 -10.44 0.80 -6.60
CA TRP A 279 -11.05 2.06 -7.08
C TRP A 279 -12.15 1.88 -8.15
N PRO A 280 -11.98 1.03 -9.19
CA PRO A 280 -13.04 0.80 -10.18
C PRO A 280 -14.30 0.19 -9.55
N LEU A 281 -14.13 -0.71 -8.57
CA LEU A 281 -15.24 -1.33 -7.85
C LEU A 281 -16.03 -0.30 -7.05
N LEU A 282 -15.34 0.60 -6.32
CA LEU A 282 -15.98 1.67 -5.55
C LEU A 282 -16.79 2.61 -6.44
N THR A 283 -16.25 2.92 -7.62
CA THR A 283 -16.93 3.78 -8.60
C THR A 283 -18.17 3.09 -9.18
N ALA A 284 -18.06 1.82 -9.53
CA ALA A 284 -19.19 1.01 -10.03
C ALA A 284 -20.29 0.79 -8.98
N MET A 285 -19.93 0.60 -7.71
CA MET A 285 -20.90 0.48 -6.62
C MET A 285 -21.61 1.81 -6.35
N ARG A 286 -20.87 2.93 -6.41
CA ARG A 286 -21.44 4.27 -6.22
C ARG A 286 -22.43 4.62 -7.32
N SER A 287 -22.11 4.36 -8.59
CA SER A 287 -23.04 4.62 -9.70
C SER A 287 -24.33 3.79 -9.59
N ARG A 288 -24.22 2.51 -9.20
CA ARG A 288 -25.39 1.64 -8.96
C ARG A 288 -26.28 2.12 -7.82
N CYS A 289 -25.69 2.57 -6.72
CA CYS A 289 -26.44 3.06 -5.55
C CYS A 289 -27.10 4.42 -5.80
N VAL A 290 -26.52 5.26 -6.67
CA VAL A 290 -27.14 6.53 -7.09
C VAL A 290 -28.28 6.27 -8.09
N SER A 291 -28.08 5.35 -9.05
CA SER A 291 -29.12 4.98 -10.02
C SER A 291 -30.35 4.37 -9.34
N SER A 292 -30.15 3.47 -8.36
CA SER A 292 -31.27 2.87 -7.62
C SER A 292 -32.05 3.87 -6.76
N LYS A 293 -31.39 4.94 -6.27
CA LYS A 293 -32.06 6.04 -5.56
C LYS A 293 -32.83 6.98 -6.49
N LEU A 294 -32.34 7.20 -7.71
CA LEU A 294 -33.07 7.98 -8.72
C LEU A 294 -34.30 7.23 -9.24
N ASP A 295 -34.20 5.92 -9.49
CA ASP A 295 -35.34 5.11 -9.91
C ASP A 295 -36.42 5.09 -8.83
N TYR A 296 -36.03 4.95 -7.55
CA TYR A 296 -36.98 5.02 -6.43
C TYR A 296 -37.62 6.40 -6.23
N ALA A 297 -36.94 7.48 -6.60
CA ALA A 297 -37.49 8.84 -6.54
C ALA A 297 -38.48 9.12 -7.70
N ASN A 298 -38.25 8.50 -8.86
CA ASN A 298 -39.13 8.59 -10.03
C ASN A 298 -40.34 7.65 -9.97
N ASP A 299 -40.30 6.60 -9.14
CA ASP A 299 -41.42 5.67 -8.91
C ASP A 299 -42.48 6.20 -7.93
N LYS A 300 -42.43 7.48 -7.56
CA LYS A 300 -43.59 8.14 -6.93
C LYS A 300 -44.70 8.25 -7.98
N PRO A 301 -45.88 7.67 -7.75
CA PRO A 301 -46.93 7.62 -8.76
C PRO A 301 -47.44 9.05 -9.02
N LEU A 302 -47.05 9.61 -10.15
CA LEU A 302 -47.85 10.65 -10.81
C LEU A 302 -49.13 9.96 -11.28
N GLN A 303 -50.22 10.15 -10.53
CA GLN A 303 -51.55 9.85 -11.01
C GLN A 303 -51.87 10.70 -12.24
N HIS A 304 -51.65 10.17 -13.44
CA HIS A 304 -52.53 10.38 -14.57
C HIS A 304 -52.38 9.28 -15.61
N GLY A 305 -53.51 8.66 -15.95
CA GLY A 305 -53.59 7.40 -16.67
C GLY A 305 -53.29 7.49 -18.16
N GLY A 306 -52.86 6.36 -18.72
CA GLY A 306 -52.75 6.18 -20.17
C GLY A 306 -51.97 4.96 -20.62
N ARG A 307 -52.70 3.83 -20.77
CA ARG A 307 -52.50 2.73 -21.73
C ARG A 307 -51.13 2.01 -21.78
N VAL A 308 -51.15 0.78 -21.27
CA VAL A 308 -50.12 -0.25 -21.36
C VAL A 308 -50.06 -0.85 -22.77
N GLU A 309 -48.90 -0.78 -23.42
CA GLU A 309 -48.50 -1.72 -24.48
C GLU A 309 -47.50 -2.74 -23.93
N ARG A 310 -47.75 -4.00 -24.28
CA ARG A 310 -47.09 -5.20 -23.76
C ARG A 310 -45.88 -5.53 -24.65
N GLY A 311 -44.68 -5.20 -24.18
CA GLY A 311 -43.40 -5.54 -24.81
C GLY A 311 -42.57 -6.53 -23.98
N THR A 312 -42.04 -7.53 -24.68
CA THR A 312 -41.36 -8.77 -24.27
C THR A 312 -40.34 -8.64 -23.13
N LYS A 313 -40.51 -9.45 -22.07
CA LYS A 313 -39.50 -9.68 -21.00
C LYS A 313 -38.56 -10.82 -21.41
N GLN A 314 -37.41 -10.50 -21.97
CA GLN A 314 -36.22 -11.34 -21.95
C GLN A 314 -35.00 -10.42 -22.12
N ASP A 315 -33.89 -10.74 -21.44
CA ASP A 315 -32.56 -10.11 -21.53
C ASP A 315 -32.14 -8.95 -20.60
N THR A 316 -32.54 -8.96 -19.31
CA THR A 316 -31.95 -8.02 -18.33
C THR A 316 -30.66 -8.55 -17.68
N THR A 317 -30.38 -9.86 -17.73
CA THR A 317 -29.21 -10.49 -17.08
C THR A 317 -28.00 -10.64 -18.00
N GLN A 318 -28.18 -10.82 -19.32
CA GLN A 318 -27.09 -10.86 -20.30
C GLN A 318 -26.49 -9.46 -20.52
N ASN A 319 -27.37 -8.46 -20.69
CA ASN A 319 -27.02 -7.06 -20.92
C ASN A 319 -26.18 -6.44 -19.78
N ASN A 320 -26.33 -6.94 -18.55
CA ASN A 320 -25.56 -6.48 -17.39
C ASN A 320 -24.11 -6.99 -17.34
N ARG A 321 -23.82 -8.17 -17.92
CA ARG A 321 -22.44 -8.68 -18.03
C ARG A 321 -21.70 -7.96 -19.14
N ASP A 322 -22.39 -7.73 -20.25
CA ASP A 322 -21.85 -6.99 -21.38
C ASP A 322 -21.65 -5.52 -21.00
N THR A 323 -22.56 -4.91 -20.23
CA THR A 323 -22.39 -3.54 -19.74
C THR A 323 -21.22 -3.40 -18.76
N ILE A 324 -20.90 -4.40 -17.92
CA ILE A 324 -19.71 -4.34 -17.03
C ILE A 324 -18.42 -4.49 -17.84
N LEU A 325 -18.37 -5.43 -18.78
CA LEU A 325 -17.19 -5.63 -19.64
C LEU A 325 -16.96 -4.39 -20.52
N ILE A 326 -18.03 -3.86 -21.10
CA ILE A 326 -18.04 -2.61 -21.86
C ILE A 326 -17.66 -1.44 -20.95
N HIS A 327 -18.15 -1.30 -19.71
CA HIS A 327 -17.77 -0.16 -18.85
C HIS A 327 -16.32 -0.22 -18.40
N THR A 328 -15.72 -1.42 -18.29
CA THR A 328 -14.30 -1.58 -17.91
C THR A 328 -13.40 -1.30 -19.11
N ASP A 329 -13.76 -1.80 -20.30
CA ASP A 329 -13.12 -1.43 -21.56
C ASP A 329 -13.36 0.04 -21.91
N PHE A 330 -14.49 0.62 -21.51
CA PHE A 330 -14.85 2.02 -21.68
C PHE A 330 -14.17 2.92 -20.65
N PHE A 331 -13.93 2.50 -19.41
CA PHE A 331 -13.06 3.27 -18.50
C PHE A 331 -11.58 3.24 -18.94
N LEU A 332 -11.14 2.14 -19.55
CA LEU A 332 -9.84 2.04 -20.23
C LEU A 332 -9.82 2.75 -21.59
N SER A 333 -10.98 3.01 -22.21
CA SER A 333 -11.12 3.67 -23.52
C SER A 333 -11.42 5.17 -23.41
N GLU A 334 -12.35 5.63 -22.57
CA GLU A 334 -12.68 7.05 -22.35
C GLU A 334 -11.58 7.85 -21.65
N SER A 335 -10.77 7.20 -20.80
CA SER A 335 -9.52 7.84 -20.33
C SER A 335 -8.52 8.08 -21.46
N PHE A 336 -8.74 7.49 -22.65
CA PHE A 336 -7.91 7.58 -23.84
C PHE A 336 -8.59 8.20 -25.09
N VAL A 337 -9.92 8.28 -25.18
CA VAL A 337 -10.66 8.82 -26.35
C VAL A 337 -10.92 10.32 -26.24
N ASN A 338 -10.92 10.91 -25.04
CA ASN A 338 -11.07 12.37 -24.89
C ASN A 338 -9.83 13.19 -25.29
N ASN A 339 -8.87 12.58 -25.99
CA ASN A 339 -7.67 13.27 -26.50
C ASN A 339 -7.52 13.21 -28.04
N SER A 340 -8.54 12.75 -28.78
CA SER A 340 -8.48 12.66 -30.25
C SER A 340 -9.52 13.47 -31.03
N ASP A 341 -10.51 14.10 -30.39
CA ASP A 341 -11.48 14.94 -31.12
C ASP A 341 -11.25 16.44 -30.89
N ASN A 342 -10.23 16.96 -31.58
CA ASN A 342 -10.22 18.35 -32.04
C ASN A 342 -9.92 18.35 -33.54
N HIS A 343 -11.00 18.21 -34.32
CA HIS A 343 -11.01 18.40 -35.78
C HIS A 343 -10.49 19.80 -36.15
N VAL A 344 -9.33 19.87 -36.81
CA VAL A 344 -9.08 20.88 -37.84
C VAL A 344 -9.86 20.44 -39.08
N ARG A 345 -10.96 21.12 -39.39
CA ARG A 345 -11.67 20.98 -40.67
C ARG A 345 -10.75 21.50 -41.77
N HIS A 346 -10.24 20.60 -42.62
CA HIS A 346 -9.76 20.97 -43.95
C HIS A 346 -10.95 21.03 -44.90
N ASP A 347 -11.22 22.22 -45.41
CA ASP A 347 -12.21 22.50 -46.44
C ASP A 347 -11.65 22.07 -47.82
N PRO A 348 -12.30 21.20 -48.61
CA PRO A 348 -11.74 20.72 -49.88
C PRO A 348 -12.00 21.66 -51.08
N ASN A 349 -12.60 22.83 -50.89
CA ASN A 349 -13.08 23.67 -52.01
C ASN A 349 -12.35 25.02 -52.16
N ASN A 350 -11.03 24.99 -52.35
CA ASN A 350 -10.35 26.17 -52.91
C ASN A 350 -9.19 25.78 -53.85
N SER A 351 -9.55 25.19 -54.98
CA SER A 351 -8.74 25.28 -56.20
C SER A 351 -9.22 26.50 -57.01
N PHE A 352 -8.29 27.13 -57.73
CA PHE A 352 -8.42 28.31 -58.60
C PHE A 352 -8.14 29.68 -57.97
N ARG A 353 -6.87 30.15 -58.06
CA ARG A 353 -6.44 31.12 -59.09
C ARG A 353 -5.01 31.64 -58.89
N HIS A 354 -4.30 31.65 -60.02
CA HIS A 354 -3.26 32.58 -60.48
C HIS A 354 -1.90 32.65 -59.79
N ASP A 355 -0.91 32.07 -60.49
CA ASP A 355 0.22 32.77 -61.13
C ASP A 355 0.64 34.12 -60.54
N GLN A 356 1.93 34.26 -60.21
CA GLN A 356 2.90 35.04 -61.01
C GLN A 356 4.13 35.47 -60.18
N TRP A 357 5.30 35.06 -60.71
CA TRP A 357 6.58 35.79 -60.76
C TRP A 357 7.32 36.25 -59.48
N ARG A 358 8.49 35.61 -59.30
CA ARG A 358 9.83 36.14 -58.91
C ARG A 358 10.07 37.64 -59.22
N PRO A 359 11.06 38.33 -58.62
CA PRO A 359 12.43 37.86 -58.26
C PRO A 359 12.62 37.29 -56.87
#